data_AF-A0A9W7AY94-F1
#
_entry.id   AF-A0A9W7AY94-F1
#
_cell.length_a   1.000
_cell.length_b   1.000
_cell.length_c   1.000
_cell.angle_alpha   90.00
_cell.angle_beta   90.00
_cell.angle_gamma   90.00
#
_symmetry.space_group_name_H-M   'P 1'
#
loop_
_entity.id
_entity.type
_entity.pdbx_description
1 polymer ?
#
loop_
_entity_poly.entity_id
_entity_poly.type
_entity_poly.pdbx_seq_one_letter_code
_entity_poly.pdbx_strand_id
1 'polypeptide(L)'
;MGAAASFPEKLNKEQAQQLCGEQFDEERFDVLAEEGLVDKETIMAYHEGAEISPAEAAGASAEAPGINPREQAEADAQADMANAEANGVDWKAVHSCVRWNKPLEEVQTIITSPAHANCVDTKNGNYPIHIAAQNGHADLVKWLVANGAKVDVQNGTGQTPLHMSTSYDYGDVADFLKANGADGEINNWEGNPAKFGIDGDKDPSDPMFLLDSCKSTEQAMAALAALGAKATESPGDLDKGAIAMMGMQVKKGNKALPKEEWTPECQAKFTEVMGML
;
A
#
# COMPACT_ATOMS: atom_id res chain seq x y z
N MET A 1 5.32 35.76 -42.68
CA MET A 1 6.46 35.13 -42.01
C MET A 1 6.36 35.47 -40.53
N GLY A 2 5.96 34.50 -39.70
CA GLY A 2 6.08 34.55 -38.25
C GLY A 2 6.13 33.10 -37.81
N ALA A 3 7.29 32.64 -37.34
CA ALA A 3 7.46 31.28 -36.88
C ALA A 3 6.54 31.05 -35.68
N ALA A 4 5.71 30.00 -35.70
CA ALA A 4 4.98 29.59 -34.51
C ALA A 4 6.01 29.25 -33.42
N ALA A 5 5.97 29.97 -32.30
CA ALA A 5 6.85 29.70 -31.19
C ALA A 5 6.57 28.29 -30.68
N SER A 6 7.51 27.37 -30.91
CA SER A 6 7.48 26.04 -30.34
C SER A 6 7.89 26.16 -28.89
N PHE A 7 6.96 25.92 -27.97
CA PHE A 7 7.24 25.91 -26.55
C PHE A 7 7.70 24.51 -26.10
N PRO A 8 8.64 24.42 -25.15
CA PRO A 8 9.01 23.15 -24.52
C PRO A 8 7.84 22.56 -23.71
N GLU A 9 7.92 21.27 -23.41
CA GLU A 9 6.91 20.51 -22.66
C GLU A 9 6.67 21.04 -21.25
N LYS A 10 7.70 21.67 -20.65
CA LYS A 10 7.60 22.43 -19.40
C LYS A 10 8.05 23.87 -19.63
N LEU A 11 7.17 24.81 -19.33
CA LEU A 11 7.40 26.24 -19.46
C LEU A 11 8.11 26.78 -18.23
N ASN A 12 9.12 27.62 -18.44
CA ASN A 12 9.64 28.47 -17.38
C ASN A 12 8.80 29.76 -17.28
N LYS A 13 9.02 30.52 -16.20
CA LYS A 13 8.26 31.73 -15.88
C LYS A 13 8.25 32.77 -16.99
N GLU A 14 9.40 33.01 -17.63
CA GLU A 14 9.52 33.95 -18.73
C GLU A 14 8.73 33.49 -19.97
N GLN A 15 8.73 32.20 -20.27
CA GLN A 15 7.97 31.62 -21.38
C GLN A 15 6.46 31.65 -21.11
N ALA A 16 6.04 31.36 -19.88
CA ALA A 16 4.65 31.45 -19.46
C ALA A 16 4.13 32.90 -19.50
N GLN A 17 4.97 33.87 -19.10
CA GLN A 17 4.65 35.29 -19.20
C GLN A 17 4.59 35.77 -20.66
N GLN A 18 5.46 35.26 -21.54
CA GLN A 18 5.37 35.52 -22.98
C GLN A 18 4.11 34.90 -23.61
N LEU A 19 3.67 33.75 -23.10
CA LEU A 19 2.48 33.05 -23.59
C LEU A 19 1.19 33.76 -23.16
N CYS A 20 1.10 34.20 -21.90
CA CYS A 20 -0.12 34.77 -21.31
C CYS A 20 -0.17 36.31 -21.38
N GLY A 21 0.97 36.96 -21.63
CA GLY A 21 1.07 38.42 -21.79
C GLY A 21 0.60 39.18 -20.54
N GLU A 22 -0.24 40.20 -20.73
CA GLU A 22 -0.80 41.04 -19.65
C GLU A 22 -1.70 40.28 -18.68
N GLN A 23 -2.09 39.04 -19.01
CA GLN A 23 -2.94 38.21 -18.17
C GLN A 23 -2.14 37.29 -17.24
N PHE A 24 -0.82 37.23 -17.37
CA PHE A 24 0.05 36.37 -16.56
C PHE A 24 -0.05 36.70 -15.06
N ASP A 25 -0.38 35.69 -14.25
CA ASP A 25 -0.43 35.77 -12.79
C ASP A 25 0.74 35.00 -12.19
N GLU A 26 1.63 35.74 -11.52
CA GLU A 26 2.88 35.24 -10.98
C GLU A 26 2.67 34.28 -9.78
N GLU A 27 1.74 34.60 -8.86
CA GLU A 27 1.46 33.77 -7.69
C GLU A 27 0.85 32.42 -8.11
N ARG A 28 -0.01 32.44 -9.14
CA ARG A 28 -0.60 31.20 -9.68
C ARG A 28 0.40 30.33 -10.43
N PHE A 29 1.32 30.95 -11.19
CA PHE A 29 2.37 30.19 -11.86
C PHE A 29 3.30 29.51 -10.85
N ASP A 30 3.65 30.20 -9.76
CA ASP A 30 4.54 29.63 -8.75
C ASP A 30 3.91 28.42 -8.04
N VAL A 31 2.60 28.42 -7.78
CA VAL A 31 1.85 27.25 -7.27
C VAL A 31 1.90 26.08 -8.26
N LEU A 32 1.60 26.32 -9.54
CA LEU A 32 1.68 25.28 -10.57
C LEU A 32 3.11 24.74 -10.74
N ALA A 33 4.13 25.59 -10.53
CA ALA A 33 5.53 25.21 -10.60
C ALA A 33 5.96 24.31 -9.43
N GLU A 34 5.46 24.56 -8.21
CA GLU A 34 5.70 23.68 -7.05
C GLU A 34 5.10 22.28 -7.26
N GLU A 35 3.94 22.20 -7.92
CA GLU A 35 3.29 20.94 -8.29
C GLU A 35 3.85 20.31 -9.57
N GLY A 36 4.75 21.00 -10.27
CA GLY A 36 5.39 20.54 -11.50
C GLY A 36 4.50 20.58 -12.76
N LEU A 37 3.36 21.28 -12.68
CA LEU A 37 2.29 21.40 -13.68
C LEU A 37 2.43 22.67 -14.54
N VAL A 38 3.59 22.86 -15.16
CA VAL A 38 3.92 24.05 -15.96
C VAL A 38 3.90 23.80 -17.46
N ASP A 39 3.10 22.85 -17.94
CA ASP A 39 2.92 22.66 -19.37
C ASP A 39 2.01 23.73 -19.99
N LYS A 40 2.08 23.86 -21.31
CA LYS A 40 1.39 24.91 -22.06
C LYS A 40 -0.14 24.81 -21.94
N GLU A 41 -0.70 23.61 -21.93
CA GLU A 41 -2.15 23.41 -21.94
C GLU A 41 -2.75 23.74 -20.58
N THR A 42 -2.09 23.30 -19.50
CA THR A 42 -2.50 23.59 -18.12
C THR A 42 -2.46 25.09 -17.81
N ILE A 43 -1.37 25.78 -18.19
CA ILE A 43 -1.24 27.23 -17.97
C ILE A 43 -2.29 28.03 -18.74
N MET A 44 -2.62 27.62 -19.98
CA MET A 44 -3.67 28.28 -20.76
C MET A 44 -5.08 28.01 -20.23
N ALA A 45 -5.38 26.77 -19.82
CA ALA A 45 -6.69 26.38 -19.32
C ALA A 45 -7.05 27.10 -18.00
N TYR A 46 -6.08 27.27 -17.11
CA TYR A 46 -6.26 28.00 -15.84
C TYR A 46 -6.49 29.51 -16.03
N HIS A 47 -6.07 30.08 -17.17
CA HIS A 47 -6.26 31.50 -17.48
C HIS A 47 -7.62 31.84 -18.09
N GLU A 48 -8.26 30.93 -18.84
CA GLU A 48 -9.57 31.17 -19.48
C GLU A 48 -10.77 31.10 -18.50
N GLY A 49 -10.51 30.98 -17.19
CA GLY A 49 -11.55 31.01 -16.16
C GLY A 49 -12.37 29.72 -16.08
N ALA A 50 -11.88 28.62 -16.65
CA ALA A 50 -12.43 27.30 -16.37
C ALA A 50 -11.99 26.87 -14.96
N GLU A 51 -12.94 26.71 -14.03
CA GLU A 51 -12.69 25.94 -12.81
C GLU A 51 -12.49 24.47 -13.23
N ILE A 52 -11.24 24.09 -13.44
CA ILE A 52 -10.84 22.69 -13.53
C ILE A 52 -10.19 22.39 -12.18
N SER A 53 -10.93 21.74 -11.29
CA SER A 53 -10.33 21.24 -10.05
C SER A 53 -9.30 20.15 -10.40
N PRO A 54 -8.19 20.00 -9.64
CA PRO A 54 -7.17 18.99 -9.89
C PRO A 54 -7.68 17.53 -9.96
N ALA A 55 -8.93 17.29 -9.56
CA ALA A 55 -9.59 15.99 -9.51
C ALA A 55 -10.11 15.45 -10.87
N GLU A 56 -10.16 16.24 -11.94
CA GLU A 56 -10.64 15.73 -13.25
C GLU A 56 -9.50 15.17 -14.15
N ALA A 57 -8.24 15.31 -13.74
CA ALA A 57 -7.10 14.68 -14.41
C ALA A 57 -6.78 13.27 -13.87
N ALA A 58 -7.33 12.88 -12.72
CA ALA A 58 -7.14 11.55 -12.13
C ALA A 58 -8.42 11.14 -11.42
N GLY A 59 -9.20 10.26 -12.05
CA GLY A 59 -10.48 9.81 -11.51
C GLY A 59 -10.36 9.23 -10.09
N ALA A 60 -11.04 9.85 -9.13
CA ALA A 60 -11.37 9.24 -7.85
C ALA A 60 -12.64 9.89 -7.27
N SER A 61 -13.52 9.04 -6.74
CA SER A 61 -14.81 9.36 -6.13
C SER A 61 -14.71 10.40 -5.00
N ALA A 62 -15.57 11.42 -5.05
CA ALA A 62 -15.63 12.49 -4.04
C ALA A 62 -16.41 12.07 -2.78
N GLU A 63 -15.79 12.25 -1.60
CA GLU A 63 -16.48 12.35 -0.30
C GLU A 63 -16.15 13.70 0.37
N ALA A 64 -17.05 14.17 1.24
CA ALA A 64 -17.14 15.51 1.85
C ALA A 64 -15.87 16.01 2.60
N PRO A 65 -15.74 17.31 2.96
CA PRO A 65 -14.51 17.85 3.57
C PRO A 65 -14.42 17.44 5.06
N GLY A 66 -14.12 16.17 5.29
CA GLY A 66 -13.50 15.67 6.51
C GLY A 66 -11.99 15.79 6.39
N ILE A 67 -11.29 15.78 7.53
CA ILE A 67 -9.83 15.63 7.57
C ILE A 67 -9.48 14.40 6.72
N ASN A 68 -8.50 14.53 5.80
CA ASN A 68 -8.08 13.40 4.99
C ASN A 68 -7.66 12.25 5.92
N PRO A 69 -8.07 10.99 5.70
CA PRO A 69 -7.69 9.86 6.55
C PRO A 69 -6.19 9.79 6.87
N ARG A 70 -5.33 10.20 5.93
CA ARG A 70 -3.89 10.30 6.15
C ARG A 70 -3.51 11.38 7.17
N GLU A 71 -4.06 12.59 7.04
CA GLU A 71 -3.83 13.68 7.98
C GLU A 71 -4.32 13.31 9.39
N GLN A 72 -5.45 12.59 9.47
CA GLN A 72 -5.96 12.07 10.74
C GLN A 72 -5.01 11.04 11.36
N ALA A 73 -4.53 10.06 10.58
CA ALA A 73 -3.57 9.07 11.06
C ALA A 73 -2.23 9.69 11.50
N GLU A 74 -1.74 10.68 10.75
CA GLU A 74 -0.53 11.43 11.10
C GLU A 74 -0.73 12.24 12.39
N ALA A 75 -1.89 12.88 12.58
CA ALA A 75 -2.24 13.60 13.80
C ALA A 75 -2.35 12.66 15.02
N ASP A 76 -2.96 11.48 14.84
CA ASP A 76 -3.07 10.46 15.89
C ASP A 76 -1.70 9.92 16.30
N ALA A 77 -0.82 9.63 15.33
CA ALA A 77 0.55 9.21 15.60
C ALA A 77 1.37 10.30 16.33
N GLN A 78 1.19 11.57 15.95
CA GLN A 78 1.83 12.69 16.63
C GLN A 78 1.33 12.84 18.07
N ALA A 79 0.03 12.65 18.31
CA ALA A 79 -0.54 12.69 19.65
C ALA A 79 -0.02 11.55 20.53
N ASP A 80 0.08 10.33 19.99
CA ASP A 80 0.61 9.17 20.69
C ASP A 80 2.11 9.31 20.99
N MET A 81 2.89 9.86 20.05
CA MET A 81 4.30 10.19 20.28
C MET A 81 4.46 11.22 21.40
N ALA A 82 3.69 12.31 21.39
CA ALA A 82 3.72 13.31 22.45
C ALA A 82 3.30 12.72 23.81
N ASN A 83 2.32 11.81 23.84
CA ASN A 83 1.92 11.10 25.04
C ASN A 83 3.03 10.16 25.55
N ALA A 84 3.72 9.44 24.67
CA ALA A 84 4.85 8.60 25.02
C ALA A 84 6.01 9.43 25.63
N GLU A 85 6.32 10.58 25.03
CA GLU A 85 7.33 11.52 25.55
C GLU A 85 6.95 12.07 26.93
N ALA A 86 5.69 12.48 27.12
CA ALA A 86 5.19 12.97 28.40
C ALA A 86 5.29 11.92 29.52
N ASN A 87 5.24 10.64 29.16
CA ASN A 87 5.40 9.51 30.08
C ASN A 87 6.86 9.00 30.19
N GLY A 88 7.82 9.65 29.51
CA GLY A 88 9.23 9.25 29.54
C GLY A 88 9.49 7.88 28.91
N VAL A 89 8.66 7.46 27.95
CA VAL A 89 8.77 6.16 27.30
C VAL A 89 10.05 6.10 26.45
N ASP A 90 10.90 5.12 26.71
CA ASP A 90 11.97 4.75 25.79
C ASP A 90 11.40 3.88 24.65
N TRP A 91 10.90 4.54 23.61
CA TRP A 91 10.29 3.85 22.46
C TRP A 91 11.29 2.90 21.77
N LYS A 92 12.61 3.16 21.84
CA LYS A 92 13.62 2.28 21.25
C LYS A 92 13.71 0.97 22.02
N ALA A 93 13.67 1.03 23.35
CA ALA A 93 13.63 -0.15 24.20
C ALA A 93 12.36 -0.98 23.94
N VAL A 94 11.21 -0.31 23.84
CA VAL A 94 9.91 -0.94 23.51
C VAL A 94 9.97 -1.64 22.13
N HIS A 95 10.35 -0.92 21.07
CA HIS A 95 10.39 -1.50 19.73
C HIS A 95 11.43 -2.61 19.59
N SER A 96 12.58 -2.47 20.27
CA SER A 96 13.61 -3.52 20.29
C SER A 96 13.13 -4.78 21.00
N CYS A 97 12.46 -4.66 22.16
CA CYS A 97 11.98 -5.84 22.89
C CYS A 97 10.95 -6.63 22.08
N VAL A 98 10.07 -5.93 21.37
CA VAL A 98 9.06 -6.54 20.50
C VAL A 98 9.69 -7.16 19.26
N ARG A 99 10.63 -6.47 18.61
CA ARG A 99 11.34 -6.97 17.42
C ARG A 99 12.04 -8.30 17.67
N TRP A 100 12.70 -8.43 18.82
CA TRP A 100 13.47 -9.62 19.16
C TRP A 100 12.67 -10.68 19.91
N ASN A 101 11.34 -10.52 20.03
CA ASN A 101 10.46 -11.42 20.76
C ASN A 101 10.99 -11.78 22.16
N LYS A 102 11.37 -10.76 22.94
CA LYS A 102 11.90 -10.98 24.30
C LYS A 102 10.89 -11.77 25.14
N PRO A 103 11.35 -12.56 26.13
CA PRO A 103 10.46 -13.26 27.06
C PRO A 103 9.44 -12.32 27.68
N LEU A 104 8.23 -12.81 27.93
CA LEU A 104 7.13 -11.97 28.37
C LEU A 104 7.43 -11.27 29.70
N GLU A 105 8.22 -11.89 30.56
CA GLU A 105 8.69 -11.31 31.83
C GLU A 105 9.53 -10.05 31.59
N GLU A 106 10.43 -10.06 30.59
CA GLU A 106 11.21 -8.88 30.20
C GLU A 106 10.33 -7.83 29.54
N VAL A 107 9.43 -8.24 28.63
CA VAL A 107 8.48 -7.34 27.96
C VAL A 107 7.64 -6.59 29.00
N GLN A 108 7.14 -7.26 30.03
CA GLN A 108 6.33 -6.67 31.10
C GLN A 108 7.09 -5.62 31.93
N THR A 109 8.42 -5.70 32.00
CA THR A 109 9.22 -4.66 32.67
C THR A 109 9.46 -3.42 31.82
N ILE A 110 9.35 -3.56 30.50
CA ILE A 110 9.61 -2.48 29.53
C ILE A 110 8.30 -1.80 29.13
N ILE A 111 7.26 -2.59 28.83
CA ILE A 111 5.94 -2.12 28.44
C ILE A 111 5.04 -2.16 29.67
N THR A 112 4.94 -1.02 30.35
CA THR A 112 4.26 -0.94 31.65
C THR A 112 2.97 -0.13 31.62
N SER A 113 2.64 0.51 30.49
CA SER A 113 1.45 1.33 30.34
C SER A 113 0.95 1.36 28.90
N PRO A 114 -0.30 1.79 28.66
CA PRO A 114 -0.82 2.00 27.31
C PRO A 114 0.01 2.98 26.47
N ALA A 115 0.69 3.95 27.10
CA ALA A 115 1.60 4.86 26.39
C ALA A 115 2.84 4.13 25.83
N HIS A 116 3.33 3.08 26.51
CA HIS A 116 4.37 2.22 25.96
C HIS A 116 3.83 1.36 24.81
N ALA A 117 2.63 0.77 24.99
CA ALA A 117 2.02 -0.09 23.98
C ALA A 117 1.69 0.66 22.67
N ASN A 118 1.45 1.97 22.76
CA ASN A 118 1.11 2.84 21.63
C ASN A 118 2.22 3.86 21.27
N CYS A 119 3.47 3.66 21.70
CA CYS A 119 4.54 4.56 21.28
C CYS A 119 4.87 4.36 19.79
N VAL A 120 5.36 5.40 19.13
CA VAL A 120 5.65 5.38 17.67
C VAL A 120 7.15 5.43 17.44
N ASP A 121 7.67 4.61 16.51
CA ASP A 121 9.06 4.72 16.05
C ASP A 121 9.26 5.93 15.13
N THR A 122 10.43 6.55 15.18
CA THR A 122 10.70 7.77 14.38
C THR A 122 11.12 7.49 12.93
N LYS A 123 11.26 6.23 12.53
CA LYS A 123 11.84 5.87 11.22
C LYS A 123 10.76 5.59 10.20
N ASN A 124 9.79 4.79 10.59
CA ASN A 124 8.73 4.23 9.75
C ASN A 124 7.34 4.53 10.34
N GLY A 125 7.26 5.18 11.51
CA GLY A 125 5.98 5.43 12.18
C GLY A 125 5.33 4.16 12.71
N ASN A 126 6.08 3.06 12.91
CA ASN A 126 5.48 1.84 13.41
C ASN A 126 5.15 1.98 14.90
N TYR A 127 4.09 1.29 15.27
CA TYR A 127 3.76 0.97 16.66
C TYR A 127 4.31 -0.41 17.00
N PRO A 128 4.49 -0.77 18.29
CA PRO A 128 4.94 -2.10 18.70
C PRO A 128 4.12 -3.22 18.07
N ILE A 129 2.80 -3.05 17.99
CA ILE A 129 1.89 -4.04 17.40
C ILE A 129 2.15 -4.28 15.90
N HIS A 130 2.64 -3.30 15.13
CA HIS A 130 3.05 -3.51 13.73
C HIS A 130 4.23 -4.47 13.65
N ILE A 131 5.25 -4.27 14.48
CA ILE A 131 6.45 -5.11 14.50
C ILE A 131 6.12 -6.52 14.98
N ALA A 132 5.26 -6.65 15.99
CA ALA A 132 4.80 -7.95 16.47
C ALA A 132 4.00 -8.70 15.40
N ALA A 133 3.13 -8.00 14.66
CA ALA A 133 2.33 -8.57 13.59
C ALA A 133 3.16 -8.95 12.36
N GLN A 134 4.11 -8.10 11.96
CA GLN A 134 5.05 -8.35 10.87
C GLN A 134 5.93 -9.58 11.12
N ASN A 135 6.26 -9.89 12.38
CA ASN A 135 7.11 -11.04 12.72
C ASN A 135 6.31 -12.27 13.19
N GLY A 136 4.97 -12.22 13.16
CA GLY A 136 4.13 -13.35 13.58
C GLY A 136 4.19 -13.66 15.07
N HIS A 137 4.54 -12.70 15.93
CA HIS A 137 4.63 -12.91 17.38
C HIS A 137 3.24 -12.94 18.03
N ALA A 138 2.43 -13.96 17.74
CA ALA A 138 1.02 -14.00 18.10
C ALA A 138 0.73 -13.81 19.60
N ASP A 139 1.51 -14.43 20.48
CA ASP A 139 1.34 -14.26 21.93
C ASP A 139 1.66 -12.84 22.39
N LEU A 140 2.64 -12.19 21.74
CA LEU A 140 2.97 -10.81 22.02
C LEU A 140 1.92 -9.83 21.47
N VAL A 141 1.35 -10.09 20.28
CA VAL A 141 0.21 -9.32 19.75
C VAL A 141 -0.97 -9.39 20.71
N LYS A 142 -1.35 -10.61 21.13
CA LYS A 142 -2.43 -10.82 22.12
C LYS A 142 -2.18 -10.04 23.40
N TRP A 143 -0.96 -10.10 23.92
CA TRP A 143 -0.58 -9.40 25.13
C TRP A 143 -0.60 -7.88 24.95
N LEU A 144 -0.09 -7.34 23.84
CA LEU A 144 -0.13 -5.90 23.53
C LEU A 144 -1.56 -5.37 23.47
N VAL A 145 -2.46 -6.07 22.77
CA VAL A 145 -3.89 -5.70 22.69
C VAL A 145 -4.54 -5.72 24.07
N ALA A 146 -4.26 -6.74 24.90
CA ALA A 146 -4.73 -6.80 26.28
C ALA A 146 -4.19 -5.65 27.16
N ASN A 147 -3.08 -5.02 26.77
CA ASN A 147 -2.47 -3.88 27.46
C ASN A 147 -2.77 -2.53 26.77
N GLY A 148 -3.82 -2.48 25.94
CA GLY A 148 -4.34 -1.25 25.37
C GLY A 148 -3.65 -0.79 24.09
N ALA A 149 -2.93 -1.66 23.39
CA ALA A 149 -2.49 -1.36 22.02
C ALA A 149 -3.71 -1.19 21.11
N LYS A 150 -3.72 -0.10 20.34
CA LYS A 150 -4.72 0.17 19.29
C LYS A 150 -4.53 -0.82 18.14
N VAL A 151 -5.61 -1.39 17.62
CA VAL A 151 -5.56 -2.47 16.60
C VAL A 151 -5.50 -1.95 15.16
N ASP A 152 -6.00 -0.74 14.90
CA ASP A 152 -6.13 -0.12 13.57
C ASP A 152 -5.23 1.10 13.37
N VAL A 153 -4.19 1.25 14.19
CA VAL A 153 -3.18 2.30 13.96
C VAL A 153 -2.54 2.13 12.60
N GLN A 154 -2.36 3.23 11.89
CA GLN A 154 -1.64 3.27 10.62
C GLN A 154 -0.22 3.80 10.85
N ASN A 155 0.77 3.12 10.29
CA ASN A 155 2.16 3.58 10.32
C ASN A 155 2.42 4.68 9.28
N GLY A 156 3.69 5.07 9.13
CA GLY A 156 4.13 6.08 8.16
C GLY A 156 4.05 5.68 6.69
N THR A 157 3.36 4.59 6.34
CA THR A 157 2.94 4.23 4.98
C THR A 157 1.44 3.87 4.91
N GLY A 158 0.69 4.16 5.97
CA GLY A 158 -0.74 3.84 6.05
C GLY A 158 -1.05 2.38 6.41
N GLN A 159 -0.03 1.55 6.63
CA GLN A 159 -0.23 0.12 6.89
C GLN A 159 -0.67 -0.08 8.33
N THR A 160 -1.69 -0.92 8.53
CA THR A 160 -2.15 -1.39 9.85
C THR A 160 -1.45 -2.69 10.26
N PRO A 161 -1.54 -3.14 11.53
CA PRO A 161 -1.07 -4.46 11.93
C PRO A 161 -1.70 -5.61 11.14
N LEU A 162 -2.93 -5.43 10.64
CA LEU A 162 -3.60 -6.41 9.80
C LEU A 162 -2.98 -6.49 8.39
N HIS A 163 -2.55 -5.36 7.79
CA HIS A 163 -1.77 -5.40 6.54
C HIS A 163 -0.52 -6.26 6.70
N MET A 164 0.24 -6.01 7.78
CA MET A 164 1.50 -6.72 8.05
C MET A 164 1.26 -8.23 8.19
N SER A 165 0.40 -8.63 9.13
CA SER A 165 0.14 -10.06 9.37
C SER A 165 -0.42 -10.78 8.15
N THR A 166 -1.23 -10.10 7.33
CA THR A 166 -1.78 -10.66 6.08
C THR A 166 -0.70 -10.86 5.01
N SER A 167 0.16 -9.88 4.74
CA SER A 167 1.23 -10.03 3.74
C SER A 167 2.26 -11.10 4.08
N TYR A 168 2.56 -11.27 5.36
CA TYR A 168 3.54 -12.28 5.81
C TYR A 168 2.90 -13.63 6.18
N ASP A 169 1.64 -13.86 5.82
CA ASP A 169 0.90 -15.12 6.00
C ASP A 169 0.79 -15.59 7.47
N TYR A 170 0.79 -14.65 8.43
CA TYR A 170 0.56 -14.93 9.85
C TYR A 170 -0.93 -14.96 10.17
N GLY A 171 -1.61 -16.00 9.68
CA GLY A 171 -3.06 -16.17 9.79
C GLY A 171 -3.58 -16.15 11.23
N ASP A 172 -2.84 -16.69 12.20
CA ASP A 172 -3.22 -16.68 13.62
C ASP A 172 -3.22 -15.26 14.23
N VAL A 173 -2.29 -14.41 13.81
CA VAL A 173 -2.26 -12.99 14.15
C VAL A 173 -3.40 -12.25 13.46
N ALA A 174 -3.56 -12.46 12.15
CA ALA A 174 -4.60 -11.79 11.36
C ALA A 174 -6.01 -12.13 11.88
N ASP A 175 -6.28 -13.39 12.18
CA ASP A 175 -7.54 -13.87 12.75
C ASP A 175 -7.78 -13.27 14.14
N PHE A 176 -6.75 -13.21 14.98
CA PHE A 176 -6.85 -12.57 16.29
C PHE A 176 -7.17 -11.08 16.17
N LEU A 177 -6.50 -10.34 15.28
CA LEU A 177 -6.76 -8.91 15.08
C LEU A 177 -8.19 -8.66 14.60
N LYS A 178 -8.67 -9.43 13.61
CA LYS A 178 -10.06 -9.36 13.12
C LYS A 178 -11.06 -9.66 14.25
N ALA A 179 -10.80 -10.69 15.05
CA ALA A 179 -11.64 -11.03 16.19
C ALA A 179 -11.66 -9.95 17.29
N ASN A 180 -10.67 -9.04 17.31
CA ASN A 180 -10.57 -7.91 18.23
C ASN A 180 -10.89 -6.56 17.55
N GLY A 181 -11.62 -6.60 16.44
CA GLY A 181 -12.20 -5.41 15.83
C GLY A 181 -11.31 -4.67 14.84
N ALA A 182 -10.22 -5.27 14.37
CA ALA A 182 -9.42 -4.69 13.29
C ALA A 182 -10.26 -4.59 12.01
N ASP A 183 -10.28 -3.41 11.39
CA ASP A 183 -11.02 -3.14 10.17
C ASP A 183 -10.20 -3.58 8.94
N GLY A 184 -10.74 -4.56 8.21
CA GLY A 184 -10.15 -5.12 7.00
C GLY A 184 -10.22 -4.18 5.79
N GLU A 185 -11.05 -3.14 5.83
CA GLU A 185 -11.28 -2.21 4.72
C GLU A 185 -10.43 -0.93 4.81
N ILE A 186 -9.64 -0.74 5.89
CA ILE A 186 -8.69 0.38 5.97
C ILE A 186 -7.64 0.19 4.89
N ASN A 187 -7.51 1.19 4.03
CA ASN A 187 -6.49 1.22 2.99
C ASN A 187 -5.17 1.78 3.53
N ASN A 188 -4.06 1.20 3.10
CA ASN A 188 -2.76 1.88 3.17
C ASN A 188 -2.70 3.04 2.17
N TRP A 189 -1.57 3.76 2.15
CA TRP A 189 -1.43 4.92 1.26
C TRP A 189 -1.24 4.56 -0.23
N GLU A 190 -1.08 3.27 -0.53
CA GLU A 190 -1.10 2.73 -1.90
C GLU A 190 -2.51 2.34 -2.35
N GLY A 191 -3.51 2.43 -1.45
CA GLY A 191 -4.91 2.11 -1.74
C GLY A 191 -5.29 0.64 -1.51
N ASN A 192 -4.38 -0.18 -0.98
CA ASN A 192 -4.65 -1.59 -0.72
C ASN A 192 -5.34 -1.75 0.65
N PRO A 193 -6.46 -2.49 0.73
CA PRO A 193 -7.16 -2.72 1.99
C PRO A 193 -6.42 -3.76 2.86
N ALA A 194 -6.48 -3.58 4.17
CA ALA A 194 -5.76 -4.40 5.15
C ALA A 194 -5.97 -5.91 4.99
N LYS A 195 -7.17 -6.33 4.62
CA LYS A 195 -7.53 -7.74 4.40
C LYS A 195 -6.81 -8.41 3.23
N PHE A 196 -6.19 -7.64 2.33
CA PHE A 196 -5.44 -8.14 1.17
C PHE A 196 -3.94 -7.93 1.28
N GLY A 197 -3.45 -7.50 2.45
CA GLY A 197 -2.03 -7.27 2.69
C GLY A 197 -1.57 -5.90 2.21
N ILE A 198 -0.26 -5.68 2.32
CA ILE A 198 0.44 -4.45 1.95
C ILE A 198 0.35 -4.19 0.45
N ASP A 199 0.64 -5.21 -0.37
CA ASP A 199 0.74 -5.08 -1.82
C ASP A 199 -0.57 -5.44 -2.55
N GLY A 200 -1.62 -5.79 -1.79
CA GLY A 200 -2.89 -6.30 -2.34
C GLY A 200 -2.78 -7.73 -2.91
N ASP A 201 -1.63 -8.38 -2.77
CA ASP A 201 -1.32 -9.70 -3.34
C ASP A 201 -2.17 -10.84 -2.76
N LYS A 202 -2.88 -10.59 -1.65
CA LYS A 202 -3.82 -11.55 -1.04
C LYS A 202 -5.27 -11.36 -1.48
N ASP A 203 -5.54 -10.49 -2.46
CA ASP A 203 -6.87 -10.31 -3.04
C ASP A 203 -7.31 -11.59 -3.79
N PRO A 204 -8.41 -12.24 -3.41
CA PRO A 204 -8.90 -13.44 -4.10
C PRO A 204 -9.38 -13.20 -5.52
N SER A 205 -9.52 -11.94 -5.96
CA SER A 205 -9.78 -11.58 -7.36
C SER A 205 -8.50 -11.39 -8.18
N ASP A 206 -7.33 -11.27 -7.54
CA ASP A 206 -6.08 -11.12 -8.27
C ASP A 206 -5.72 -12.44 -8.99
N PRO A 207 -5.42 -12.41 -10.31
CA PRO A 207 -5.07 -13.61 -11.06
C PRO A 207 -3.86 -14.37 -10.53
N MET A 208 -2.89 -13.68 -9.91
CA MET A 208 -1.71 -14.28 -9.30
C MET A 208 -2.09 -15.06 -8.04
N PHE A 209 -2.93 -14.48 -7.19
CA PHE A 209 -3.44 -15.16 -6.01
C PHE A 209 -4.26 -16.39 -6.39
N LEU A 210 -5.14 -16.26 -7.39
CA LEU A 210 -5.95 -17.37 -7.90
C LEU A 210 -5.07 -18.49 -8.48
N LEU A 211 -3.97 -18.13 -9.15
CA LEU A 211 -3.05 -19.10 -9.72
C LEU A 211 -2.27 -19.85 -8.63
N ASP A 212 -1.84 -19.17 -7.57
CA ASP A 212 -1.14 -19.78 -6.44
C ASP A 212 -2.04 -20.68 -5.58
N SER A 213 -3.31 -20.26 -5.40
CA SER A 213 -4.27 -20.94 -4.53
C SER A 213 -5.16 -21.99 -5.21
N CYS A 214 -5.00 -22.20 -6.53
CA CYS A 214 -5.83 -23.14 -7.29
C CYS A 214 -5.67 -24.59 -6.81
N LYS A 215 -6.79 -25.33 -6.74
CA LYS A 215 -6.87 -26.74 -6.29
C LYS A 215 -7.48 -27.67 -7.35
N SER A 216 -7.68 -27.14 -8.55
CA SER A 216 -8.32 -27.84 -9.66
C SER A 216 -7.88 -27.26 -11.00
N THR A 217 -7.96 -28.08 -12.04
CA THR A 217 -7.67 -27.65 -13.43
C THR A 217 -8.54 -26.46 -13.85
N GLU A 218 -9.82 -26.46 -13.45
CA GLU A 218 -10.76 -25.39 -13.79
C GLU A 218 -10.34 -24.05 -13.19
N GLN A 219 -9.95 -24.05 -11.91
CA GLN A 219 -9.45 -22.85 -11.23
C GLN A 219 -8.13 -22.37 -11.84
N ALA A 220 -7.20 -23.28 -12.14
CA ALA A 220 -5.95 -22.94 -12.81
C ALA A 220 -6.22 -22.30 -14.19
N MET A 221 -7.11 -22.88 -15.00
CA MET A 221 -7.47 -22.33 -16.32
C MET A 221 -8.15 -20.97 -16.22
N ALA A 222 -9.03 -20.77 -15.23
CA ALA A 222 -9.67 -19.48 -14.98
C ALA A 222 -8.64 -18.41 -14.58
N ALA A 223 -7.71 -18.74 -13.66
CA ALA A 223 -6.64 -17.85 -13.24
C ALA A 223 -5.72 -17.47 -14.40
N LEU A 224 -5.31 -18.45 -15.22
CA LEU A 224 -4.48 -18.21 -16.41
C LEU A 224 -5.22 -17.37 -17.47
N ALA A 225 -6.53 -17.54 -17.63
CA ALA A 225 -7.32 -16.71 -18.53
C ALA A 225 -7.38 -15.25 -18.04
N ALA A 226 -7.60 -15.04 -16.74
CA ALA A 226 -7.61 -13.71 -16.13
C ALA A 226 -6.22 -13.04 -16.22
N LEU A 227 -5.15 -13.81 -16.01
CA LEU A 227 -3.77 -13.33 -16.17
C LEU A 227 -3.47 -12.92 -17.62
N GLY A 228 -3.93 -13.71 -18.60
CA GLY A 228 -3.81 -13.36 -20.01
C GLY A 228 -4.58 -12.09 -20.40
N ALA A 229 -5.76 -11.87 -19.82
CA ALA A 229 -6.51 -10.63 -20.00
C ALA A 229 -5.73 -9.42 -19.44
N LYS A 230 -5.24 -9.53 -18.19
CA LYS A 230 -4.41 -8.49 -17.55
C LYS A 230 -3.12 -8.22 -18.34
N ALA A 231 -2.48 -9.25 -18.91
CA ALA A 231 -1.32 -9.10 -19.78
C ALA A 231 -1.63 -8.38 -21.11
N THR A 232 -2.87 -8.46 -21.60
CA THR A 232 -3.28 -7.76 -22.81
C THR A 232 -3.59 -6.29 -22.54
N GLU A 233 -4.19 -5.99 -21.38
CA GLU A 233 -4.59 -4.64 -20.99
C GLU A 233 -3.41 -3.80 -20.48
N SER A 234 -2.61 -4.36 -19.56
CA SER A 234 -1.50 -3.68 -18.88
C SER A 234 -0.30 -4.62 -18.67
N PRO A 235 0.47 -4.95 -19.73
CA PRO A 235 1.58 -5.89 -19.61
C PRO A 235 2.70 -5.42 -18.66
N GLY A 236 2.84 -4.11 -18.42
CA GLY A 236 3.86 -3.53 -17.53
C GLY A 236 3.62 -3.79 -16.04
N ASP A 237 2.40 -4.14 -15.65
CA ASP A 237 2.00 -4.35 -14.25
C ASP A 237 2.24 -5.80 -13.79
N LEU A 238 2.70 -6.66 -14.70
CA LEU A 238 2.90 -8.08 -14.44
C LEU A 238 4.40 -8.43 -14.40
N ASP A 239 4.86 -8.91 -13.25
CA ASP A 239 6.22 -9.43 -13.11
C ASP A 239 6.33 -10.80 -13.78
N LYS A 240 6.87 -10.79 -15.02
CA LYS A 240 7.16 -12.00 -15.80
C LYS A 240 8.02 -13.01 -15.04
N GLY A 241 8.96 -12.55 -14.20
CA GLY A 241 9.81 -13.40 -13.37
C GLY A 241 9.01 -14.10 -12.28
N ALA A 242 8.15 -13.38 -11.57
CA ALA A 242 7.26 -13.94 -10.55
C ALA A 242 6.31 -14.99 -11.14
N ILE A 243 5.69 -14.68 -12.29
CA ILE A 243 4.78 -15.60 -13.00
C ILE A 243 5.53 -16.86 -13.46
N ALA A 244 6.74 -16.70 -14.01
CA ALA A 244 7.58 -17.83 -14.39
C ALA A 244 7.93 -18.72 -13.19
N MET A 245 8.21 -18.14 -12.03
CA MET A 245 8.52 -18.90 -10.81
C MET A 245 7.33 -19.72 -10.33
N MET A 246 6.10 -19.19 -10.37
CA MET A 246 4.88 -19.95 -10.04
C MET A 246 4.76 -21.20 -10.93
N GLY A 247 4.89 -21.04 -12.25
CA GLY A 247 4.88 -22.18 -13.17
C GLY A 247 6.03 -23.17 -12.95
N MET A 248 7.18 -22.72 -12.43
CA MET A 248 8.32 -23.58 -12.07
C MET A 248 8.13 -24.32 -10.76
N GLN A 249 7.52 -23.69 -9.74
CA GLN A 249 7.20 -24.32 -8.46
C GLN A 249 6.26 -25.50 -8.66
N VAL A 250 5.26 -25.32 -9.52
CA VAL A 250 4.37 -26.39 -10.00
C VAL A 250 5.16 -27.53 -10.67
N LYS A 251 6.14 -27.22 -11.53
CA LYS A 251 6.97 -28.23 -12.21
C LYS A 251 7.92 -29.02 -11.30
N LYS A 252 8.33 -28.46 -10.16
CA LYS A 252 9.32 -29.09 -9.24
C LYS A 252 8.69 -30.00 -8.16
N GLY A 253 7.36 -30.07 -8.07
CA GLY A 253 6.63 -30.78 -7.02
C GLY A 253 6.60 -32.30 -7.14
N ASN A 254 7.70 -32.99 -6.79
CA ASN A 254 7.67 -34.38 -6.29
C ASN A 254 7.23 -34.44 -4.80
N LYS A 255 6.39 -33.48 -4.37
CA LYS A 255 5.72 -33.40 -3.08
C LYS A 255 4.28 -32.92 -3.31
N ALA A 256 3.39 -33.90 -3.51
CA ALA A 256 1.95 -33.83 -3.27
C ALA A 256 1.14 -32.65 -3.85
N LEU A 257 1.33 -32.27 -5.11
CA LEU A 257 0.21 -31.70 -5.87
C LEU A 257 -0.51 -32.89 -6.55
N PRO A 258 -1.83 -33.05 -6.38
CA PRO A 258 -2.56 -34.10 -7.07
C PRO A 258 -2.34 -33.92 -8.57
N LYS A 259 -2.10 -35.04 -9.25
CA LYS A 259 -1.71 -35.18 -10.67
C LYS A 259 -2.67 -34.52 -11.69
N GLU A 260 -3.70 -33.85 -11.21
CA GLU A 260 -4.87 -33.34 -11.91
C GLU A 260 -4.79 -31.80 -12.13
N GLU A 261 -3.95 -31.06 -11.40
CA GLU A 261 -4.03 -29.58 -11.38
C GLU A 261 -3.35 -28.88 -12.58
N TRP A 262 -2.27 -29.43 -13.12
CA TRP A 262 -1.58 -28.88 -14.30
C TRP A 262 -1.56 -29.87 -15.46
N THR A 263 -2.71 -29.94 -16.14
CA THR A 263 -2.85 -30.72 -17.37
C THR A 263 -1.98 -30.14 -18.49
N PRO A 264 -1.74 -30.89 -19.58
CA PRO A 264 -1.10 -30.35 -20.78
C PRO A 264 -1.77 -29.08 -21.31
N GLU A 265 -3.08 -28.95 -21.10
CA GLU A 265 -3.87 -27.77 -21.48
C GLU A 265 -3.52 -26.55 -20.61
N CYS A 266 -3.46 -26.70 -19.28
CA CYS A 266 -2.96 -25.64 -18.38
C CYS A 266 -1.55 -25.22 -18.77
N GLN A 267 -0.67 -26.19 -19.07
CA GLN A 267 0.72 -25.92 -19.45
C GLN A 267 0.81 -25.14 -20.76
N ALA A 268 -0.03 -25.48 -21.76
CA ALA A 268 -0.09 -24.76 -23.02
C ALA A 268 -0.61 -23.33 -22.81
N LYS A 269 -1.66 -23.15 -22.01
CA LYS A 269 -2.23 -21.83 -21.73
C LYS A 269 -1.27 -20.94 -20.95
N PHE A 270 -0.56 -21.49 -19.98
CA PHE A 270 0.49 -20.74 -19.26
C PHE A 270 1.62 -20.32 -20.20
N THR A 271 2.09 -21.20 -21.09
CA THR A 271 3.12 -20.84 -22.08
C THR A 271 2.63 -19.76 -23.04
N GLU A 272 1.36 -19.78 -23.44
CA GLU A 272 0.73 -18.72 -24.22
C GLU A 272 0.78 -17.38 -23.47
N VAL A 273 0.33 -17.33 -22.21
CA VAL A 273 0.35 -16.11 -21.37
C VAL A 273 1.77 -15.61 -21.16
N MET A 274 2.74 -16.49 -20.90
CA MET A 274 4.16 -16.14 -20.77
C MET A 274 4.79 -15.58 -22.05
N GLY A 275 4.18 -15.85 -23.21
CA GLY A 275 4.59 -15.26 -24.49
C GLY A 275 3.98 -13.88 -24.75
N MET A 276 2.93 -13.51 -24.01
CA MET A 276 2.30 -12.18 -24.08
C MET A 276 3.04 -11.14 -23.22
N LEU A 277 3.63 -11.59 -22.11
CA LEU A 277 4.51 -10.83 -21.21
C LEU A 277 5.92 -10.67 -21.80
#